data_AF-A0A355FQ66-F1
#
_entry.id   AF-A0A355FQ66-F1
#
_cell.length_a   1.000
_cell.length_b   1.000
_cell.length_c   1.000
_cell.angle_alpha   90.00
_cell.angle_beta   90.00
_cell.angle_gamma   90.00
#
_symmetry.space_group_name_H-M   'P 1'
#
loop_
_entity.id
_entity.type
_entity.pdbx_description
1 polymer ?
#
loop_
_entity_poly.entity_id
_entity_poly.type
_entity_poly.pdbx_seq_one_letter_code
_entity_poly.pdbx_strand_id
1 'polypeptide(L)'
;VGFNQVFGYYLEVTKANLAAVPADYIRKQTLANAERFITPELKEYEELILGAAEKRAALEYDLFLDLRQQVLGELPELKKLAEILA
;
A
#
# COMPACT_ATOMS: atom_id res chain seq x y z
N VAL A 1 -0.12 -17.23 -1.90
CA VAL A 1 0.12 -16.05 -1.04
C VAL A 1 -1.15 -15.24 -1.00
N GLY A 2 -1.65 -14.88 0.17
CA GLY A 2 -2.83 -14.03 0.35
C GLY A 2 -2.46 -12.76 1.10
N PHE A 3 -3.36 -11.78 1.09
CA PHE A 3 -3.23 -10.53 1.86
C PHE A 3 -4.51 -10.27 2.65
N ASN A 4 -4.39 -9.77 3.86
CA ASN A 4 -5.51 -9.18 4.60
C ASN A 4 -5.03 -7.96 5.41
N GLN A 5 -5.97 -7.09 5.78
CA GLN A 5 -5.66 -5.83 6.47
C GLN A 5 -5.18 -5.99 7.92
N VAL A 6 -5.34 -7.16 8.55
CA VAL A 6 -5.06 -7.36 9.98
C VAL A 6 -3.69 -8.02 10.20
N PHE A 7 -3.29 -8.94 9.33
CA PHE A 7 -2.10 -9.77 9.44
C PHE A 7 -1.14 -9.60 8.27
N GLY A 8 -1.50 -8.78 7.28
CA GLY A 8 -0.65 -8.53 6.13
C GLY A 8 -0.62 -9.69 5.14
N TYR A 9 0.56 -9.91 4.55
CA TYR A 9 0.80 -11.02 3.65
C TYR A 9 0.96 -12.34 4.40
N TYR A 10 0.33 -13.40 3.90
CA TYR A 10 0.38 -14.72 4.50
C TYR A 10 0.43 -15.85 3.47
N LEU A 11 0.86 -17.01 3.95
CA LEU A 11 0.85 -18.28 3.24
C LEU A 11 -0.26 -19.15 3.82
N GLU A 12 -1.22 -19.52 2.99
CA GLU A 12 -2.27 -20.46 3.36
C GLU A 12 -1.87 -21.86 2.91
N VAL A 13 -1.82 -22.79 3.86
CA VAL A 13 -1.44 -24.19 3.64
C VAL A 13 -2.60 -25.08 4.07
N THR A 14 -3.01 -25.99 3.19
CA THR A 14 -4.09 -26.94 3.49
C THR A 14 -3.67 -27.91 4.58
N LYS A 15 -4.64 -28.42 5.36
CA LYS A 15 -4.38 -29.39 6.43
C LYS A 15 -3.60 -30.63 5.97
N ALA A 16 -3.81 -31.07 4.74
CA ALA A 16 -3.12 -32.22 4.15
C ALA A 16 -1.61 -31.97 3.95
N ASN A 17 -1.19 -30.71 3.80
CA ASN A 17 0.19 -30.34 3.50
C ASN A 17 0.94 -29.78 4.72
N LEU A 18 0.36 -29.83 5.92
CA LEU A 18 0.98 -29.26 7.14
C LEU A 18 2.31 -29.92 7.50
N ALA A 19 2.48 -31.20 7.19
CA ALA A 19 3.74 -31.92 7.44
C ALA A 19 4.91 -31.39 6.60
N ALA A 20 4.63 -30.68 5.51
CA ALA A 20 5.64 -30.07 4.64
C ALA A 20 5.93 -28.60 4.99
N VAL A 21 5.32 -28.06 6.05
CA VAL A 21 5.53 -26.67 6.46
C VAL A 21 6.88 -26.54 7.18
N PRO A 22 7.77 -25.63 6.74
CA PRO A 22 9.04 -25.35 7.41
C PRO A 22 8.87 -24.83 8.85
N ALA A 23 9.88 -25.02 9.69
CA ALA A 23 9.82 -24.65 11.11
C ALA A 23 9.87 -23.13 11.37
N ASP A 24 10.39 -22.37 10.40
CA ASP A 24 10.48 -20.91 10.39
C ASP A 24 9.13 -20.23 10.09
N TYR A 25 8.12 -20.99 9.69
CA TYR A 25 6.78 -20.46 9.43
C TYR A 25 6.03 -20.23 10.73
N ILE A 26 5.63 -18.99 10.97
CA ILE A 26 4.90 -18.59 12.17
C ILE A 26 3.40 -18.69 11.90
N ARG A 27 2.71 -19.65 12.52
CA ARG A 27 1.26 -19.81 12.43
C ARG A 27 0.53 -18.58 13.00
N LYS A 28 -0.47 -18.08 12.27
CA LYS A 28 -1.28 -16.90 12.66
C LYS A 28 -2.76 -17.16 12.78
N GLN A 29 -3.32 -18.00 11.92
CA GLN A 29 -4.76 -18.26 11.91
C GLN A 29 -5.03 -19.71 11.50
N THR A 30 -5.98 -20.35 12.18
CA THR A 30 -6.49 -21.69 11.81
C THR A 30 -7.84 -21.54 11.15
N LEU A 31 -8.01 -22.16 9.99
CA LEU A 31 -9.26 -22.25 9.25
C LEU A 31 -9.83 -23.68 9.29
N ALA A 32 -11.05 -23.85 8.80
CA ALA A 32 -11.70 -25.16 8.76
C ALA A 32 -10.85 -26.23 8.03
N ASN A 33 -10.23 -25.85 6.91
CA ASN A 33 -9.49 -26.78 6.03
C ASN A 33 -8.01 -26.41 5.81
N ALA A 34 -7.55 -25.31 6.41
CA ALA A 34 -6.21 -24.77 6.17
C ALA A 34 -5.66 -24.03 7.40
N GLU A 35 -4.37 -23.72 7.37
CA GLU A 35 -3.71 -22.85 8.33
C GLU A 35 -2.99 -21.73 7.59
N ARG A 36 -2.92 -20.55 8.21
CA ARG A 36 -2.20 -19.40 7.68
C ARG A 36 -0.93 -19.17 8.46
N PHE A 37 0.15 -18.95 7.72
CA PHE A 37 1.49 -18.72 8.23
C PHE A 37 2.07 -17.41 7.70
N ILE A 38 3.00 -16.85 8.45
CA ILE A 38 3.83 -15.71 8.04
C ILE A 38 5.29 -16.14 8.19
N THR A 39 6.15 -15.70 7.28
CA THR A 39 7.60 -15.90 7.37
C THR A 39 8.29 -14.56 7.68
N PRO A 40 9.51 -14.58 8.24
CA PRO A 40 10.30 -13.36 8.44
C PRO A 40 10.47 -12.55 7.14
N GLU A 41 10.74 -13.22 6.02
CA GLU A 41 10.95 -12.58 4.73
C GLU A 41 9.67 -11.87 4.25
N LEU A 42 8.50 -12.50 4.43
CA LEU A 42 7.23 -11.86 4.08
C LEU A 42 6.97 -10.58 4.86
N LYS A 43 7.40 -10.51 6.11
CA LYS A 43 7.32 -9.26 6.90
C LYS A 43 8.27 -8.20 6.38
N GLU A 44 9.52 -8.56 6.06
CA GLU A 44 10.47 -7.62 5.49
C GLU A 44 9.98 -7.03 4.16
N TYR A 45 9.41 -7.87 3.30
CA TYR A 45 8.78 -7.41 2.05
C TYR A 45 7.55 -6.53 2.31
N GLU A 46 6.73 -6.88 3.30
CA GLU A 46 5.58 -6.06 3.68
C GLU A 46 6.01 -4.67 4.14
N GLU A 47 7.00 -4.57 5.04
CA GLU A 47 7.54 -3.30 5.51
C GLU A 47 8.11 -2.46 4.36
N LEU A 48 8.81 -3.11 3.41
CA LEU A 48 9.32 -2.44 2.22
C LEU A 48 8.18 -1.88 1.34
N ILE A 49 7.12 -2.67 1.11
CA ILE A 49 5.97 -2.26 0.30
C ILE A 49 5.21 -1.11 0.97
N LEU A 50 4.96 -1.21 2.28
CA LEU A 50 4.26 -0.17 3.05
C LEU A 50 5.07 1.12 3.04
N GLY A 51 6.39 1.06 3.30
CA GLY A 51 7.26 2.23 3.26
C GLY A 51 7.36 2.84 1.86
N ALA A 52 7.32 2.03 0.79
CA ALA A 52 7.29 2.53 -0.57
C ALA A 52 5.95 3.23 -0.90
N ALA A 53 4.82 2.69 -0.43
CA ALA A 53 3.51 3.30 -0.62
C ALA A 53 3.39 4.65 0.10
N GLU A 54 3.90 4.75 1.33
CA GLU A 54 3.96 6.01 2.08
C GLU A 54 4.80 7.06 1.35
N LYS A 55 6.00 6.68 0.88
CA LYS A 55 6.86 7.58 0.10
C LYS A 55 6.19 8.04 -1.20
N ARG A 56 5.50 7.14 -1.90
CA ARG A 56 4.76 7.49 -3.12
C ARG A 56 3.66 8.51 -2.82
N ALA A 57 2.87 8.29 -1.76
CA ALA A 57 1.81 9.21 -1.38
C ALA A 57 2.34 10.59 -0.98
N ALA A 58 3.48 10.65 -0.26
CA ALA A 58 4.14 11.90 0.07
C ALA A 58 4.57 12.67 -1.19
N LEU A 59 5.23 11.98 -2.13
CA LEU A 59 5.66 12.58 -3.40
C LEU A 59 4.47 13.06 -4.26
N GLU A 60 3.39 12.28 -4.33
CA GLU A 60 2.18 12.68 -5.04
C GLU A 60 1.58 13.97 -4.43
N TYR A 61 1.58 14.07 -3.10
CA TYR A 61 1.09 15.27 -2.41
C TYR A 61 1.96 16.49 -2.68
N ASP A 62 3.28 16.34 -2.63
CA ASP A 62 4.23 17.42 -2.92
C ASP A 62 4.05 17.92 -4.35
N LEU A 63 3.98 17.01 -5.33
CA LEU A 63 3.72 17.35 -6.74
C LEU A 63 2.36 18.05 -6.93
N PHE A 64 1.34 17.62 -6.19
CA PHE A 64 0.03 18.26 -6.22
C PHE A 64 0.10 19.70 -5.67
N LEU A 65 0.82 19.93 -4.57
CA LEU A 65 1.01 21.27 -4.02
C LEU A 65 1.76 22.19 -4.98
N ASP A 66 2.80 21.68 -5.63
CA ASP A 66 3.56 22.42 -6.64
C ASP A 66 2.67 22.81 -7.84
N LEU A 67 1.89 21.85 -8.35
CA LEU A 67 0.93 22.12 -9.43
C LEU A 67 -0.09 23.18 -9.03
N ARG A 68 -0.64 23.09 -7.81
CA ARG A 68 -1.58 24.09 -7.29
C ARG A 68 -0.95 25.47 -7.26
N GLN A 69 0.32 25.57 -6.86
CA GLN A 69 1.04 26.84 -6.81
C GLN A 69 1.25 27.44 -8.21
N GLN A 70 1.55 26.61 -9.21
CA GLN A 70 1.66 27.06 -10.60
C GLN A 70 0.32 27.61 -11.12
N VAL A 71 -0.78 26.89 -10.87
CA VAL A 71 -2.12 27.33 -11.27
C VAL A 71 -2.53 28.63 -10.58
N LEU A 72 -2.17 28.82 -9.30
CA LEU A 72 -2.38 30.08 -8.59
C LEU A 72 -1.61 31.25 -9.24
N GLY A 73 -0.46 30.99 -9.85
CA GLY A 73 0.33 31.99 -10.59
C GLY A 73 -0.39 32.52 -11.82
N GLU A 74 -1.18 31.69 -12.50
CA GLU A 74 -1.95 32.04 -13.71
C GLU A 74 -3.31 32.70 -13.40
N LEU A 75 -3.72 32.70 -12.12
CA LEU A 75 -5.00 33.20 -11.65
C LEU A 75 -5.26 34.70 -11.96
N PRO A 76 -4.26 35.60 -11.93
CA PRO A 76 -4.43 37.00 -12.32
C PRO A 76 -4.83 37.17 -13.79
N GLU A 77 -4.19 36.44 -14.71
CA GLU A 77 -4.50 36.51 -16.14
C GLU A 77 -5.87 35.89 -16.43
N LEU A 78 -6.22 34.78 -15.76
CA LEU A 78 -7.57 34.19 -15.84
C LEU A 78 -8.66 35.16 -15.37
N LYS A 79 -8.44 35.86 -14.25
CA LYS A 79 -9.38 36.87 -13.75
C LYS A 79 -9.54 38.03 -14.73
N LYS A 80 -8.43 38.53 -15.27
CA LYS A 80 -8.44 39.62 -16.25
C LYS A 80 -9.20 39.23 -17.52
N LEU A 81 -9.02 38.00 -18.01
CA LEU A 81 -9.76 37.48 -19.16
C LEU A 81 -11.26 37.38 -18.87
N ALA A 82 -11.64 36.93 -17.66
CA ALA A 82 -13.03 36.84 -17.23
C ALA A 82 -13.70 38.22 -17.13
N GLU A 83 -12.99 39.23 -16.63
CA GLU A 83 -13.48 40.62 -16.56
C GLU A 83 -13.70 41.23 -17.96
N ILE A 84 -12.90 40.86 -18.96
CA ILE A 84 -13.06 41.34 -20.35
C ILE A 84 -14.28 40.69 -21.03
N LEU A 85 -14.61 39.45 -20.67
CA LEU A 85 -15.71 38.69 -21.26
C LEU A 85 -17.08 38.96 -20.62
N ALA A 86 -17.11 39.52 -19.40
CA ALA A 86 -18.32 39.85 -18.64
C ALA A 86 -18.89 41.23 -19.03
#